data_AF-A0A1V5QMC6-F1
#
_entry.id   AF-A0A1V5QMC6-F1
#
_cell.length_a   1.000
_cell.length_b   1.000
_cell.length_c   1.000
_cell.angle_alpha   90.00
_cell.angle_beta   90.00
_cell.angle_gamma   90.00
#
_symmetry.space_group_name_H-M   'P 1'
#
loop_
_entity.id
_entity.type
_entity.pdbx_description
1 polymer ?
#
loop_
_entity_poly.entity_id
_entity_poly.type
_entity_poly.pdbx_seq_one_letter_code
_entity_poly.pdbx_strand_id
1 'polypeptide(L)'
;MDTKFIALALSILAAPLAGADLPAGIQAKFIKIIGASGGANAVACKDSTMAGEIKAAGFAVDGASKVAYAGSEGDLAAFKGKLIIVPKLEWLPKGGSIALVEEGGKPAIYLHMGNIAASGVPLSDTILKIGKKL
;
A
#
# COMPACT_ATOMS: atom_id res chain seq x y z
N MET A 1 -31.60 -24.42 -47.04
CA MET A 1 -32.44 -23.99 -45.91
C MET A 1 -32.31 -25.09 -44.88
N ASP A 2 -31.56 -25.01 -43.78
CA ASP A 2 -31.05 -23.90 -42.99
C ASP A 2 -29.95 -24.47 -42.07
N THR A 3 -28.74 -23.92 -42.04
CA THR A 3 -28.27 -22.87 -41.11
C THR A 3 -27.53 -23.46 -39.90
N LYS A 4 -26.22 -23.18 -39.90
CA LYS A 4 -25.21 -23.49 -38.88
C LYS A 4 -25.59 -22.91 -37.53
N PHE A 5 -25.34 -23.62 -36.43
CA PHE A 5 -25.02 -22.99 -35.14
C PHE A 5 -23.95 -23.80 -34.41
N ILE A 6 -22.70 -23.40 -34.64
CA ILE A 6 -21.56 -23.70 -33.77
C ILE A 6 -21.79 -22.86 -32.51
N ALA A 7 -22.18 -23.49 -31.40
CA ALA A 7 -22.25 -22.82 -30.10
C ALA A 7 -20.82 -22.68 -29.55
N LEU A 8 -20.17 -21.57 -29.88
CA LEU A 8 -18.94 -21.12 -29.24
C LEU A 8 -19.32 -20.69 -27.81
N ALA A 9 -19.07 -21.56 -26.83
CA ALA A 9 -19.21 -21.22 -25.43
C ALA A 9 -18.15 -20.15 -25.09
N LEU A 10 -18.56 -18.88 -25.10
CA LEU A 10 -17.80 -17.78 -24.52
C LEU A 10 -17.73 -18.02 -23.01
N SER A 11 -16.65 -18.66 -22.56
CA SER A 11 -16.22 -18.62 -21.16
C SER A 11 -15.81 -17.17 -20.87
N ILE A 12 -16.78 -16.32 -20.54
CA ILE A 12 -16.50 -15.02 -19.95
C ILE A 12 -15.89 -15.33 -18.60
N LEU A 13 -14.56 -15.32 -18.57
CA LEU A 13 -13.77 -15.27 -17.36
C LEU A 13 -14.24 -14.02 -16.62
N ALA A 14 -15.08 -14.21 -15.61
CA ALA A 14 -15.39 -13.18 -14.65
C ALA A 14 -14.08 -12.87 -13.91
N ALA A 15 -13.27 -11.99 -14.50
CA ALA A 15 -12.20 -11.35 -13.77
C ALA A 15 -12.90 -10.59 -12.63
N PRO A 16 -12.69 -10.95 -11.36
CA PRO A 16 -13.19 -10.11 -10.30
C PRO A 16 -12.56 -8.73 -10.53
N LEU A 17 -13.39 -7.69 -10.53
CA LEU A 17 -12.96 -6.31 -10.27
C LEU A 17 -12.42 -6.23 -8.84
N ALA A 18 -11.39 -7.02 -8.53
CA ALA A 18 -10.50 -6.77 -7.43
C ALA A 18 -9.65 -5.59 -7.88
N GLY A 19 -9.67 -4.48 -7.12
CA GLY A 19 -8.66 -3.45 -7.29
C GLY A 19 -7.31 -4.15 -7.29
N ALA A 20 -6.59 -4.09 -8.41
CA ALA A 20 -5.35 -4.81 -8.54
C ALA A 20 -4.41 -4.32 -7.44
N ASP A 21 -3.75 -5.24 -6.72
CA ASP A 21 -2.66 -4.85 -5.85
C ASP A 21 -1.65 -4.07 -6.70
N LEU A 22 -1.31 -2.85 -6.27
CA LEU A 22 -0.30 -2.03 -6.94
C LEU A 22 0.97 -2.89 -7.15
N PRO A 23 1.61 -2.84 -8.32
CA PRO A 23 2.86 -3.58 -8.52
C PRO A 23 3.88 -3.25 -7.43
N ALA A 24 4.56 -4.26 -6.89
CA ALA A 24 5.41 -4.11 -5.70
C ALA A 24 6.50 -3.03 -5.88
N GLY A 25 7.10 -2.93 -7.06
CA GLY A 25 8.07 -1.88 -7.37
C GLY A 25 7.49 -0.46 -7.39
N ILE A 26 6.20 -0.30 -7.72
CA ILE A 26 5.51 0.99 -7.58
C ILE A 26 5.20 1.27 -6.11
N GLN A 27 4.70 0.28 -5.36
CA GLN A 27 4.48 0.42 -3.92
C GLN A 27 5.77 0.84 -3.20
N ALA A 28 6.91 0.20 -3.50
CA ALA A 28 8.20 0.53 -2.93
C ALA A 28 8.63 1.99 -3.16
N LYS A 29 8.36 2.54 -4.34
CA LYS A 29 8.61 3.96 -4.65
C LYS A 29 7.75 4.88 -3.80
N PHE A 30 6.46 4.55 -3.62
CA PHE A 30 5.57 5.32 -2.74
C PHE A 30 5.96 5.20 -1.27
N ILE A 31 6.36 4.00 -0.81
CA ILE A 31 6.87 3.76 0.55
C ILE A 31 8.09 4.65 0.80
N LYS A 32 9.02 4.73 -0.15
CA LYS A 32 10.18 5.64 -0.08
C LYS A 32 9.74 7.10 0.03
N ILE A 33 8.84 7.56 -0.85
CA ILE A 33 8.36 8.95 -0.86
C ILE A 33 7.70 9.31 0.49
N ILE A 34 6.81 8.45 0.98
CA ILE A 34 6.11 8.64 2.25
C ILE A 34 7.10 8.60 3.42
N GLY A 35 7.99 7.59 3.45
CA GLY A 35 9.01 7.46 4.47
C GLY A 35 9.92 8.68 4.56
N ALA A 36 10.47 9.11 3.41
CA ALA A 36 11.30 10.30 3.31
C ALA A 36 10.54 11.58 3.69
N SER A 37 9.25 11.68 3.34
CA SER A 37 8.42 12.82 3.71
C SER A 37 8.22 12.95 5.22
N GLY A 38 8.29 11.83 5.95
CA GLY A 38 8.27 11.81 7.41
C GLY A 38 9.64 11.86 8.07
N GLY A 39 10.68 12.19 7.31
CA GLY A 39 12.06 12.30 7.80
C GLY A 39 12.73 10.95 8.09
N ALA A 40 12.12 9.84 7.67
CA ALA A 40 12.74 8.52 7.80
C ALA A 40 13.66 8.24 6.61
N ASN A 41 14.82 7.63 6.88
CA ASN A 41 15.75 7.15 5.85
C ASN A 41 15.65 5.63 5.61
N ALA A 42 14.77 4.97 6.37
CA ALA A 42 14.53 3.55 6.29
C ALA A 42 13.05 3.24 6.58
N VAL A 43 12.62 2.02 6.27
CA VAL A 43 11.29 1.50 6.62
C VAL A 43 11.42 0.13 7.29
N ALA A 44 10.62 -0.11 8.33
CA ALA A 44 10.50 -1.42 8.93
C ALA A 44 9.62 -2.29 8.03
N CYS A 45 10.18 -3.38 7.49
CA CYS A 45 9.47 -4.30 6.60
C CYS A 45 9.84 -5.73 6.96
N LYS A 46 8.84 -6.58 7.20
CA LYS A 46 9.04 -8.02 7.47
C LYS A 46 8.86 -8.89 6.23
N ASP A 47 8.12 -8.39 5.24
CA ASP A 47 7.97 -9.02 3.93
C ASP A 47 9.30 -8.96 3.18
N SER A 48 9.88 -10.11 2.85
CA SER A 48 11.20 -10.21 2.21
C SER A 48 11.18 -9.73 0.75
N THR A 49 10.07 -9.95 0.04
CA THR A 49 9.89 -9.50 -1.34
C THR A 49 9.81 -7.98 -1.38
N MET A 50 8.94 -7.39 -0.57
CA MET A 50 8.81 -5.94 -0.49
C MET A 50 10.07 -5.28 0.05
N ALA A 51 10.77 -5.90 1.02
CA ALA A 51 12.06 -5.42 1.47
C ALA A 51 13.10 -5.37 0.33
N GLY A 52 13.07 -6.35 -0.59
CA GLY A 52 13.87 -6.35 -1.81
C GLY A 52 13.54 -5.18 -2.73
N GLU A 53 12.25 -4.97 -3.02
CA GLU A 53 11.77 -3.86 -3.86
C GLU A 53 12.08 -2.48 -3.27
N ILE A 54 11.95 -2.31 -1.95
CA ILE A 54 12.29 -1.09 -1.22
C ILE A 54 13.79 -0.78 -1.37
N LYS A 55 14.65 -1.79 -1.21
CA LYS A 55 16.10 -1.65 -1.42
C LYS A 55 16.42 -1.33 -2.87
N ALA A 56 15.76 -1.97 -3.83
CA ALA A 56 15.92 -1.69 -5.25
C ALA A 56 15.46 -0.26 -5.62
N ALA A 57 14.45 0.28 -4.92
CA ALA A 57 14.04 1.67 -5.02
C ALA A 57 15.03 2.66 -4.34
N GLY A 58 16.12 2.16 -3.74
CA GLY A 58 17.15 2.94 -3.08
C GLY A 58 16.71 3.50 -1.73
N PHE A 59 15.95 2.73 -0.96
CA PHE A 59 15.57 3.05 0.42
C PHE A 59 15.99 1.93 1.37
N ALA A 60 16.39 2.27 2.60
CA ALA A 60 16.87 1.27 3.54
C ALA A 60 15.71 0.52 4.21
N VAL A 61 15.98 -0.71 4.65
CA VAL A 61 15.07 -1.49 5.47
C VAL A 61 15.69 -1.65 6.85
N ASP A 62 15.00 -1.15 7.87
CA ASP A 62 15.45 -1.17 9.26
C ASP A 62 14.25 -1.34 10.19
N GLY A 63 14.28 -2.39 11.02
CA GLY A 63 13.24 -2.70 12.00
C GLY A 63 13.04 -1.58 13.04
N ALA A 64 14.06 -0.74 13.29
CA ALA A 64 13.97 0.38 14.23
C ALA A 64 13.25 1.62 13.64
N SER A 65 13.01 1.67 12.32
CA SER A 65 12.40 2.85 11.68
C SER A 65 11.03 3.20 12.25
N LYS A 66 10.72 4.50 12.33
CA LYS A 66 9.39 5.00 12.73
C LYS A 66 8.33 4.82 11.65
N VAL A 67 8.72 4.46 10.43
CA VAL A 67 7.83 4.14 9.32
C VAL A 67 7.92 2.65 9.06
N ALA A 68 6.78 2.00 8.84
CA ALA A 68 6.71 0.57 8.58
C ALA A 68 5.84 0.26 7.36
N TYR A 69 6.14 -0.85 6.68
CA TYR A 69 5.25 -1.46 5.71
C TYR A 69 4.73 -2.78 6.29
N ALA A 70 3.41 -2.92 6.37
CA ALA A 70 2.75 -4.16 6.77
C ALA A 70 2.25 -4.89 5.52
N GLY A 71 2.86 -6.02 5.19
CA GLY A 71 2.44 -6.91 4.09
C GLY A 71 1.34 -7.90 4.52
N SER A 72 1.14 -8.07 5.83
CA SER A 72 0.11 -8.93 6.42
C SER A 72 -0.60 -8.23 7.58
N GLU A 73 -1.80 -8.69 7.95
CA GLU A 73 -2.50 -8.15 9.13
C GLU A 73 -1.73 -8.39 10.44
N GLY A 74 -0.99 -9.50 10.54
CA GLY A 74 -0.15 -9.80 11.70
C GLY A 74 0.95 -8.76 11.92
N ASP A 75 1.39 -8.07 10.86
CA ASP A 75 2.40 -7.03 10.95
C ASP A 75 1.86 -5.74 11.57
N LEU A 76 0.55 -5.47 11.50
CA LEU A 76 -0.06 -4.26 12.06
C LEU A 76 0.17 -4.17 13.57
N ALA A 77 -0.04 -5.30 14.27
CA ALA A 77 0.23 -5.39 15.70
C ALA A 77 1.72 -5.25 16.02
N ALA A 78 2.59 -5.85 15.19
CA ALA A 78 4.04 -5.79 15.37
C ALA A 78 4.64 -4.40 15.15
N PHE A 79 3.95 -3.54 14.40
CA PHE A 79 4.39 -2.17 14.09
C PHE A 79 3.60 -1.09 14.82
N LYS A 80 2.86 -1.44 15.88
CA LYS A 80 2.09 -0.49 16.69
C LYS A 80 2.97 0.69 17.13
N GLY A 81 2.45 1.91 16.97
CA GLY A 81 3.15 3.16 17.31
C GLY A 81 4.07 3.70 16.21
N LYS A 82 4.18 3.00 15.08
CA LYS A 82 4.85 3.50 13.86
C LYS A 82 3.81 4.09 12.90
N LEU A 83 4.29 4.83 11.90
CA LEU A 83 3.49 5.19 10.74
C LEU A 83 3.45 3.96 9.82
N ILE A 84 2.30 3.28 9.75
CA ILE A 84 2.18 2.01 9.04
C ILE A 84 1.57 2.22 7.66
N ILE A 85 2.30 1.84 6.64
CA ILE A 85 1.87 1.80 5.24
C ILE A 85 1.31 0.40 4.95
N VAL A 86 0.11 0.33 4.38
CA VAL A 86 -0.60 -0.91 4.09
C VAL A 86 -1.03 -0.99 2.62
N PRO A 87 -1.13 -2.19 2.04
CA PRO A 87 -1.62 -2.37 0.67
C PRO A 87 -3.16 -2.37 0.56
N LYS A 88 -3.91 -2.35 1.68
CA LYS A 88 -5.37 -2.53 1.70
C LYS A 88 -6.08 -1.48 2.55
N LEU A 89 -7.18 -0.92 2.03
CA LEU A 89 -8.00 0.09 2.74
C LEU A 89 -8.60 -0.43 4.03
N GLU A 90 -9.08 -1.67 4.03
CA GLU A 90 -9.69 -2.34 5.19
C GLU A 90 -8.73 -2.49 6.39
N TRP A 91 -7.42 -2.28 6.21
CA TRP A 91 -6.43 -2.34 7.28
C TRP A 91 -6.20 -1.01 7.98
N LEU A 92 -6.69 0.11 7.42
CA LEU A 92 -6.65 1.41 8.07
C LEU A 92 -7.34 1.40 9.46
N PRO A 93 -8.60 0.96 9.60
CA PRO A 93 -9.23 0.89 10.92
C PRO A 93 -8.58 -0.14 11.86
N LYS A 94 -7.78 -1.08 11.32
CA LYS A 94 -7.06 -2.11 12.09
C LYS A 94 -5.70 -1.63 12.61
N GLY A 95 -5.32 -0.38 12.35
CA GLY A 95 -4.07 0.24 12.80
C GLY A 95 -3.15 0.75 11.68
N GLY A 96 -3.51 0.53 10.41
CA GLY A 96 -2.82 1.13 9.28
C GLY A 96 -2.95 2.66 9.28
N SER A 97 -1.86 3.38 9.00
CA SER A 97 -1.87 4.84 8.93
C SER A 97 -2.14 5.34 7.52
N ILE A 98 -1.52 4.70 6.52
CA ILE A 98 -1.61 5.09 5.11
C ILE A 98 -1.86 3.84 4.27
N ALA A 99 -2.87 3.85 3.42
CA ALA A 99 -3.11 2.78 2.46
C ALA A 99 -2.69 3.22 1.06
N LEU A 100 -1.91 2.36 0.40
CA LEU A 100 -1.53 2.48 -0.99
C LEU A 100 -2.31 1.45 -1.80
N VAL A 101 -3.28 1.90 -2.58
CA VAL A 101 -4.15 1.02 -3.36
C VAL A 101 -4.21 1.46 -4.82
N GLU A 102 -4.58 0.55 -5.71
CA GLU A 102 -4.93 0.92 -7.07
C GLU A 102 -6.41 1.30 -7.16
N GLU A 103 -6.70 2.45 -7.76
CA GLU A 103 -8.05 2.91 -8.05
C GLU A 103 -8.13 3.35 -9.51
N GLY A 104 -8.92 2.66 -10.33
CA GLY A 104 -9.08 2.98 -11.74
C GLY A 104 -7.76 2.91 -12.53
N GLY A 105 -6.88 1.96 -12.21
CA GLY A 105 -5.56 1.79 -12.84
C GLY A 105 -4.52 2.82 -12.41
N LYS A 106 -4.76 3.56 -11.33
CA LYS A 106 -3.83 4.58 -10.80
C LYS A 106 -3.54 4.35 -9.33
N PRO A 107 -2.32 4.66 -8.85
CA PRO A 107 -2.04 4.66 -7.42
C PRO A 107 -2.87 5.72 -6.70
N ALA A 108 -3.52 5.32 -5.61
CA ALA A 108 -4.25 6.20 -4.71
C ALA A 108 -3.69 6.06 -3.29
N ILE A 109 -3.59 7.19 -2.60
CA ILE A 109 -3.14 7.28 -1.21
C ILE A 109 -4.36 7.58 -0.36
N TYR A 110 -4.59 6.77 0.67
CA TYR A 110 -5.62 7.00 1.67
C TYR A 110 -4.98 7.18 3.04
N LEU A 111 -5.48 8.15 3.79
CA LEU A 111 -4.88 8.63 5.04
C LEU A 111 -5.87 8.42 6.17
N HIS A 112 -5.47 7.66 7.19
CA HIS A 112 -6.22 7.57 8.44
C HIS A 112 -5.62 8.57 9.45
N MET A 113 -6.21 9.76 9.55
CA MET A 113 -5.61 10.87 10.29
C MET A 113 -5.38 10.58 11.77
N GLY A 114 -6.26 9.79 12.41
CA GLY A 114 -6.09 9.36 13.80
C GLY A 114 -4.82 8.51 14.02
N ASN A 115 -4.58 7.51 13.17
CA ASN A 115 -3.40 6.65 13.24
C ASN A 115 -2.12 7.39 12.85
N ILE A 116 -2.19 8.33 11.91
CA ILE A 116 -1.08 9.22 11.56
C ILE A 116 -0.70 10.08 12.78
N ALA A 117 -1.67 10.72 13.43
CA ALA A 117 -1.41 11.52 14.64
C ALA A 117 -0.83 10.66 15.77
N ALA A 118 -1.38 9.46 15.98
CA ALA A 118 -0.90 8.52 17.00
C ALA A 118 0.53 8.01 16.74
N SER A 119 0.98 7.99 15.48
CA SER A 119 2.35 7.59 15.14
C SER A 119 3.41 8.62 15.54
N GLY A 120 3.02 9.90 15.72
CA GLY A 120 3.94 11.00 15.98
C GLY A 120 4.93 11.30 14.85
N VAL A 121 4.76 10.69 13.66
CA VAL A 121 5.57 10.97 12.47
C VAL A 121 4.94 12.14 11.71
N PRO A 122 5.65 13.27 11.53
CA PRO A 122 5.14 14.36 10.71
C PRO A 122 5.05 13.89 9.25
N LEU A 123 4.03 14.30 8.52
CA LEU A 123 3.95 14.08 7.06
C LEU A 123 4.06 15.41 6.35
N SER A 124 4.66 15.40 5.15
CA SER A 124 4.73 16.61 4.34
C SER A 124 3.34 17.05 3.86
N ASP A 125 3.15 18.36 3.68
CA ASP A 125 1.92 18.92 3.15
C ASP A 125 1.53 18.32 1.79
N THR A 126 2.52 17.93 0.98
CA THR A 126 2.27 17.27 -0.30
C THR A 126 1.50 15.97 -0.12
N ILE A 127 1.92 15.10 0.80
CA ILE A 127 1.21 13.83 1.08
C ILE A 127 -0.19 14.10 1.62
N LEU A 128 -0.32 15.09 2.52
CA LEU A 128 -1.60 15.47 3.10
C LEU A 128 -2.59 16.07 2.09
N LYS A 129 -2.09 16.67 1.00
CA LYS A 129 -2.90 17.23 -0.09
C LYS A 129 -3.31 16.20 -1.13
N ILE A 130 -2.43 15.26 -1.49
CA ILE A 130 -2.73 14.24 -2.49
C ILE A 130 -3.50 13.04 -1.91
N GLY A 131 -3.38 12.82 -0.60
CA GLY A 131 -4.05 11.71 0.08
C GLY A 131 -5.53 11.98 0.36
N LYS A 132 -6.36 10.96 0.13
CA LYS A 132 -7.78 10.95 0.50
C LYS A 132 -7.91 10.68 2.00
N LYS A 133 -8.54 11.59 2.73
CA LYS A 133 -8.70 11.48 4.19
C LYS A 133 -9.90 10.59 4.51
N LEU A 134 -9.69 9.62 5.38
CA LEU A 134 -10.69 8.73 5.95
C LEU A 134 -10.77 8.92 7.47
#